data_AF-A0A2D1IRN8-F1
#
_entry.id   AF-A0A2D1IRN8-F1
#
_cell.length_a   1.000
_cell.length_b   1.000
_cell.length_c   1.000
_cell.angle_alpha   90.00
_cell.angle_beta   90.00
_cell.angle_gamma   90.00
#
_symmetry.space_group_name_H-M   'P 1'
#
loop_
_entity.id
_entity.type
_entity.pdbx_description
1 polymer ?
#
loop_
_entity_poly.entity_id
_entity_poly.type
_entity_poly.pdbx_seq_one_letter_code
_entity_poly.pdbx_strand_id
1 'polypeptide(L)'
;MWENDLQSFISQYKINPSKASLLKSTAEHLNARKDGGKDAKFNIVTACKYCNNTRNKSKKALSPTAYKQHVHKRLINNKWHQIRLIDLKQQSPQL
;
A
#
# COMPACT_ATOMS: atom_id res chain seq x y z
N MET A 1 -0.57 0.33 6.91
CA MET A 1 -1.11 -0.94 6.36
C MET A 1 -1.40 -1.86 7.53
N TRP A 2 -2.13 -2.96 7.31
CA TRP A 2 -2.39 -3.96 8.35
C TRP A 2 -2.05 -5.35 7.81
N GLU A 3 -1.66 -6.26 8.69
CA GLU A 3 -1.28 -7.63 8.33
C GLU A 3 -2.31 -8.65 8.81
N ASN A 4 -2.57 -8.66 10.13
CA ASN A 4 -3.34 -9.72 10.78
C ASN A 4 -4.72 -9.27 11.27
N ASP A 5 -4.90 -8.00 11.63
CA ASP A 5 -6.13 -7.50 12.25
C ASP A 5 -6.67 -6.24 11.55
N LEU A 6 -7.73 -6.43 10.78
CA LEU A 6 -8.45 -5.36 10.09
C LEU A 6 -9.28 -4.51 11.07
N GLN A 7 -9.85 -5.11 12.13
CA GLN A 7 -10.75 -4.41 13.05
C GLN A 7 -9.98 -3.42 13.92
N SER A 8 -8.82 -3.84 14.46
CA SER A 8 -7.93 -2.92 15.19
C SER A 8 -7.49 -1.75 14.33
N PHE A 9 -7.16 -2.01 13.05
CA PHE A 9 -6.77 -0.95 12.10
C PHE A 9 -7.92 0.03 11.82
N ILE A 10 -9.14 -0.47 11.60
CA ILE A 10 -10.34 0.36 11.41
C ILE A 10 -10.61 1.22 12.64
N SER A 11 -10.56 0.62 13.82
CA SER A 11 -10.82 1.29 15.09
C SER A 11 -9.83 2.43 15.34
N GLN A 12 -8.54 2.15 15.16
CA GLN A 12 -7.47 3.14 15.37
C GLN A 12 -7.54 4.30 14.37
N TYR A 13 -7.77 4.02 13.09
CA TYR A 13 -7.66 5.03 12.02
C TYR A 13 -9.00 5.63 11.56
N LYS A 14 -10.13 5.21 12.16
CA LYS A 14 -11.51 5.60 11.81
C LYS A 14 -11.77 5.58 10.29
N ILE A 15 -11.34 4.49 9.65
CA ILE A 15 -11.44 4.31 8.21
C ILE A 15 -12.59 3.37 7.86
N ASN A 16 -13.30 3.66 6.77
CA ASN A 16 -14.34 2.77 6.23
C ASN A 16 -13.77 1.35 5.95
N PRO A 17 -14.47 0.26 6.33
CA PRO A 17 -13.99 -1.12 6.15
C PRO A 17 -13.57 -1.47 4.72
N SER A 18 -14.33 -1.04 3.71
CA SER A 18 -14.01 -1.29 2.29
C SER A 18 -12.70 -0.60 1.89
N LYS A 19 -12.48 0.64 2.35
CA LYS A 19 -11.20 1.36 2.14
C LYS A 19 -10.05 0.72 2.94
N ALA A 20 -10.31 0.26 4.15
CA ALA A 20 -9.32 -0.42 4.98
C ALA A 20 -8.87 -1.75 4.34
N SER A 21 -9.77 -2.50 3.70
CA SER A 21 -9.44 -3.74 2.99
C SER A 21 -8.39 -3.55 1.88
N LEU A 22 -8.36 -2.38 1.26
CA LEU A 22 -7.38 -2.01 0.24
C LEU A 22 -5.97 -1.80 0.81
N LEU A 23 -5.88 -1.57 2.13
CA LEU A 23 -4.63 -1.32 2.87
C LEU A 23 -4.02 -2.58 3.51
N LYS A 24 -4.53 -3.78 3.19
CA LYS A 24 -3.93 -5.06 3.61
C LYS A 24 -2.51 -5.18 3.06
N SER A 25 -1.54 -5.49 3.91
CA SER A 25 -0.18 -5.84 3.52
C SER A 25 -0.18 -7.12 2.67
N THR A 26 0.54 -7.08 1.56
CA THR A 26 0.74 -8.20 0.63
C THR A 26 2.21 -8.23 0.19
N ALA A 27 2.69 -9.40 -0.22
CA ALA A 27 3.99 -9.53 -0.87
C ALA A 27 3.88 -9.08 -2.35
N GLU A 28 4.74 -8.15 -2.75
CA GLU A 28 4.85 -7.67 -4.12
C GLU A 28 6.26 -7.95 -4.66
N HIS A 29 6.32 -8.47 -5.89
CA HIS A 29 7.60 -8.65 -6.57
C HIS A 29 8.01 -7.35 -7.27
N LEU A 30 9.26 -6.90 -7.07
CA LEU A 30 9.79 -5.72 -7.74
C LEU A 30 10.00 -5.96 -9.24
N ASN A 31 10.52 -7.13 -9.59
CA ASN A 31 10.53 -7.67 -10.94
C ASN A 31 9.57 -8.85 -10.98
N ALA A 32 8.61 -8.84 -11.90
CA ALA A 32 7.60 -9.89 -11.98
C ALA A 32 8.24 -11.23 -12.36
N ARG A 33 7.70 -12.34 -11.82
CA ARG A 33 8.22 -13.69 -12.10
C ARG A 33 8.20 -14.03 -13.60
N LYS A 34 7.14 -13.62 -14.31
CA LYS A 34 7.01 -13.79 -15.77
C LYS A 34 8.11 -13.10 -16.58
N ASP A 35 8.73 -12.07 -16.00
CA ASP A 35 9.81 -11.28 -16.61
C ASP A 35 11.19 -11.69 -16.04
N GLY A 36 11.29 -12.89 -15.43
CA GLY A 36 12.53 -13.43 -14.86
C GLY A 36 12.85 -13.01 -13.42
N GLY A 37 11.93 -12.34 -12.74
CA GLY A 37 12.09 -11.95 -11.34
C GLY A 37 12.16 -13.16 -10.39
N LYS A 38 13.19 -13.21 -9.53
CA LYS A 38 13.39 -14.30 -8.57
C LYS A 38 12.45 -14.18 -7.36
N ASP A 39 12.05 -15.32 -6.81
CA ASP A 39 11.32 -15.41 -5.54
C ASP A 39 12.31 -15.28 -4.36
N ALA A 40 12.89 -14.10 -4.20
CA ALA A 40 13.97 -13.84 -3.26
C ALA A 40 13.71 -12.55 -2.48
N LYS A 41 14.20 -12.48 -1.24
CA LYS A 41 13.97 -11.35 -0.32
C LYS A 41 14.32 -9.98 -0.94
N PHE A 42 15.37 -9.89 -1.76
CA PHE A 42 15.75 -8.63 -2.41
C PHE A 42 14.74 -8.17 -3.48
N ASN A 43 13.94 -9.09 -4.02
CA ASN A 43 12.94 -8.83 -5.06
C ASN A 43 11.52 -8.78 -4.50
N ILE A 44 11.31 -9.02 -3.21
CA ILE A 44 9.99 -9.04 -2.57
C ILE A 44 9.92 -7.89 -1.57
N VAL A 45 8.90 -7.05 -1.71
CA VAL A 45 8.60 -5.97 -0.80
C VAL A 45 7.19 -6.11 -0.25
N THR A 46 6.91 -5.45 0.87
CA THR A 46 5.55 -5.30 1.36
C THR A 46 4.88 -4.12 0.67
N ALA A 47 3.72 -4.36 0.06
CA ALA A 47 2.86 -3.34 -0.51
C ALA A 47 1.41 -3.57 -0.11
N CYS A 48 0.60 -2.52 -0.07
CA CYS A 48 -0.82 -2.70 0.17
C CYS A 48 -1.51 -3.36 -1.03
N LYS A 49 -2.63 -4.04 -0.79
CA LYS A 49 -3.44 -4.69 -1.82
C LYS A 49 -3.77 -3.75 -2.99
N TYR A 50 -4.07 -2.47 -2.72
CA TYR A 50 -4.32 -1.48 -3.77
C TYR A 50 -3.08 -1.23 -4.65
N CYS A 51 -1.92 -0.97 -4.04
CA CYS A 51 -0.68 -0.70 -4.77
C CYS A 51 -0.30 -1.91 -5.63
N ASN A 52 -0.25 -3.10 -5.03
CA ASN A 52 0.11 -4.34 -5.71
C ASN A 52 -0.82 -4.61 -6.91
N ASN A 53 -2.15 -4.51 -6.70
CA ASN A 53 -3.12 -4.68 -7.78
C ASN A 53 -2.97 -3.64 -8.89
N THR A 54 -2.74 -2.38 -8.52
CA THR A 54 -2.60 -1.28 -9.50
C THR A 54 -1.33 -1.45 -10.32
N ARG A 55 -0.22 -1.84 -9.70
CA ARG A 55 1.04 -2.11 -10.40
C ARG A 55 0.89 -3.27 -11.39
N ASN A 56 0.29 -4.38 -10.96
CA ASN A 56 0.09 -5.56 -11.80
C ASN A 56 -0.87 -5.32 -12.98
N LYS A 57 -1.80 -4.37 -12.86
CA LYS A 57 -2.70 -3.97 -13.96
C LYS A 57 -2.04 -3.07 -15.01
N SER A 58 -0.86 -2.51 -14.73
CA SER A 58 -0.17 -1.64 -15.68
C SER A 58 0.35 -2.44 -16.86
N LYS A 59 -0.11 -2.10 -18.08
CA LYS A 59 0.36 -2.74 -19.33
C LYS A 59 1.87 -2.57 -19.55
N LYS A 60 2.41 -1.43 -19.12
CA LYS A 60 3.85 -1.15 -19.13
C LYS A 60 4.35 -1.13 -17.69
N ALA A 61 5.18 -2.10 -17.33
CA ALA A 61 5.80 -2.12 -16.01
C ALA A 61 6.76 -0.94 -15.88
N LEU A 62 6.52 -0.07 -14.90
CA LEU A 62 7.51 0.93 -14.49
C LEU A 62 8.59 0.23 -13.66
N SER A 63 9.84 0.71 -13.77
CA SER A 63 10.89 0.32 -12.83
C SER A 63 10.44 0.65 -11.40
N PRO A 64 10.93 -0.08 -10.38
CA PRO A 64 10.57 0.19 -8.98
C PRO A 64 10.69 1.67 -8.59
N THR A 65 11.77 2.34 -9.01
CA THR A 65 12.02 3.75 -8.72
C THR A 65 11.01 4.66 -9.42
N ALA A 66 10.72 4.43 -10.70
CA ALA A 66 9.75 5.22 -11.45
C ALA A 66 8.32 5.01 -10.91
N TYR A 67 7.97 3.78 -10.51
CA TYR A 67 6.69 3.49 -9.86
C TYR A 67 6.56 4.21 -8.52
N LYS A 68 7.60 4.20 -7.68
CA LYS A 68 7.63 4.96 -6.42
C LYS A 68 7.38 6.45 -6.64
N GLN A 69 8.04 7.06 -7.63
CA GLN A 69 7.84 8.48 -7.99
C GLN A 69 6.41 8.74 -8.48
N HIS A 70 5.86 7.86 -9.32
CA HIS A 70 4.48 7.95 -9.80
C HIS A 70 3.47 7.93 -8.65
N VAL A 71 3.59 6.95 -7.74
CA VAL A 71 2.73 6.81 -6.56
C VAL A 71 2.85 8.03 -5.65
N HIS A 72 4.08 8.48 -5.38
CA HIS A 72 4.31 9.66 -4.54
C HIS A 72 3.64 10.91 -5.11
N LYS A 73 3.81 11.17 -6.42
CA LYS A 73 3.14 12.29 -7.11
C LYS A 73 1.60 12.20 -7.01
N ARG A 74 1.03 11.00 -7.05
CA ARG A 74 -0.42 10.80 -6.91
C ARG A 74 -0.87 10.98 -5.46
N LEU A 75 -0.08 10.56 -4.48
CA LEU A 75 -0.38 10.70 -3.05
C LEU A 75 -0.43 12.17 -2.62
N ILE A 76 0.57 12.98 -2.97
CA ILE A 76 0.60 14.41 -2.60
C ILE A 76 -0.59 15.20 -3.17
N ASN A 77 -1.18 14.69 -4.25
CA ASN A 77 -2.35 15.29 -4.90
C ASN A 77 -3.67 14.63 -4.45
N ASN A 78 -3.66 13.73 -3.46
CA ASN A 78 -4.82 12.93 -3.05
C ASN A 78 -5.46 12.07 -4.16
N LYS A 79 -4.72 11.74 -5.23
CA LYS A 79 -5.21 11.03 -6.42
C LYS A 79 -4.86 9.54 -6.47
N TRP A 80 -4.21 8.98 -5.46
CA TRP A 80 -3.88 7.55 -5.44
C TRP A 80 -5.08 6.69 -5.00
N HIS A 81 -5.20 6.38 -3.71
CA HIS A 81 -6.32 5.62 -3.15
C HIS A 81 -7.45 6.49 -2.56
N GLN A 82 -7.27 7.82 -2.44
CA GLN A 82 -8.27 8.73 -1.83
C GLN A 82 -8.68 8.28 -0.40
N ILE A 83 -7.69 7.83 0.36
CA ILE A 83 -7.83 7.41 1.75
C ILE A 83 -7.13 8.46 2.60
N ARG A 84 -7.85 9.02 3.56
CA ARG A 84 -7.31 9.87 4.62
C ARG A 84 -7.37 9.08 5.92
N LEU A 85 -6.24 8.95 6.60
CA LEU A 85 -6.15 8.29 7.90
C LEU A 85 -6.21 9.37 8.98
N ILE A 86 -6.96 9.10 10.05
CA ILE A 86 -6.98 9.92 11.26
C ILE A 86 -6.47 9.02 12.37
N ASP A 87 -5.23 9.23 12.83
CA ASP A 87 -4.66 8.40 13.89
C ASP A 87 -5.15 8.88 15.26
N LEU A 88 -6.08 8.14 15.86
CA LEU A 88 -6.63 8.51 17.15
C LEU A 88 -5.63 8.36 18.30
N LYS A 89 -4.58 7.54 18.14
CA LYS A 89 -3.56 7.39 19.18
C LYS A 89 -2.62 8.60 19.27
N GLN A 90 -2.51 9.38 18.20
CA GLN A 90 -1.73 10.62 18.18
C GLN A 90 -2.50 11.83 18.71
N GLN A 91 -3.79 11.67 19.06
CA GLN A 91 -4.67 12.74 19.56
C GLN A 91 -4.88 12.69 21.08
N SER A 92 -4.30 11.71 21.78
CA SER A 92 -4.33 11.69 23.24
C SER A 92 -3.31 12.70 23.79
N PRO A 93 -3.70 13.65 24.65
CA PRO A 93 -2.74 14.46 25.38
C PRO A 93 -1.87 13.52 26.22
N GLN A 94 -0.56 13.73 26.18
CA GLN A 94 0.33 13.17 27.19
C GLN A 94 -0.08 13.82 28.53
N LEU A 95 -0.73 13.04 29.39
CA LEU A 95 -0.95 13.37 30.80
C LEU A 95 0.34 13.15 31.57
#